data_AF-K5D465-F1
#
_entry.id   AF-K5D465-F1
#
_cell.length_a   1.000
_cell.length_b   1.000
_cell.length_c   1.000
_cell.angle_alpha   90.00
_cell.angle_beta   90.00
_cell.angle_gamma   90.00
#
_symmetry.space_group_name_H-M   'P 1'
#
loop_
_entity.id
_entity.type
_entity.pdbx_description
1 polymer ?
#
loop_
_entity_poly.entity_id
_entity_poly.type
_entity_poly.pdbx_seq_one_letter_code
_entity_poly.pdbx_strand_id
1 'polypeptide(L)'
;MSAASTGTSTSAAAGFTSSERSAQISESANEGYNSLDVDSFLKLLINELQNQDPLDPVDNAQMVQQIGQIREIGATDQLTNTLSDLSNSQQLVTASGLIGRTVSGLADDQSNTTGVVDKITVETNDDNQARSVKVHVGQKTMEIENIRQIQTE
;
A
#
# COMPACT_ATOMS: atom_id res chain seq x y z
N MET A 1 34.30 0.94 -48.78
CA MET A 1 34.21 2.34 -49.25
C MET A 1 32.73 2.65 -49.39
N SER A 2 32.17 3.44 -48.47
CA SER A 2 31.83 4.87 -48.66
C SER A 2 30.67 5.04 -49.66
N ALA A 3 29.46 5.37 -49.16
CA ALA A 3 28.93 6.74 -49.04
C ALA A 3 28.42 7.24 -50.40
N ALA A 4 27.33 7.97 -50.58
CA ALA A 4 26.22 8.48 -49.79
C ALA A 4 25.15 8.91 -50.82
N SER A 5 23.88 9.00 -50.44
CA SER A 5 22.88 9.74 -51.22
C SER A 5 21.83 10.31 -50.28
N THR A 6 21.84 11.64 -50.23
CA THR A 6 21.01 12.59 -49.48
C THR A 6 19.51 12.45 -49.75
N GLY A 7 18.68 12.68 -48.74
CA GLY A 7 17.22 12.76 -48.87
C GLY A 7 16.58 13.51 -47.70
N THR A 8 16.07 14.70 -48.01
CA THR A 8 15.47 15.73 -47.14
C THR A 8 14.11 15.32 -46.55
N SER A 9 13.85 15.83 -45.34
CA SER A 9 12.61 16.01 -44.57
C SER A 9 11.27 15.50 -45.15
N THR A 10 10.60 14.61 -44.40
CA THR A 10 9.13 14.57 -44.31
C THR A 10 8.73 14.22 -42.88
N SER A 11 7.88 15.07 -42.30
CA SER A 11 7.26 14.93 -41.00
C SER A 11 6.43 13.65 -40.93
N ALA A 12 6.78 12.74 -40.01
CA ALA A 12 5.90 11.66 -39.58
C ALA A 12 5.59 11.87 -38.09
N ALA A 13 4.33 12.20 -37.80
CA ALA A 13 3.79 12.20 -36.45
C ALA A 13 3.84 10.76 -35.91
N ALA A 14 4.69 10.52 -34.92
CA ALA A 14 4.67 9.30 -34.11
C ALA A 14 4.11 9.68 -32.73
N GLY A 15 2.96 9.09 -32.40
CA GLY A 15 2.20 9.35 -31.19
C GLY A 15 3.03 9.11 -29.93
N PHE A 16 3.11 10.15 -29.11
CA PHE A 16 3.53 10.11 -27.73
C PHE A 16 2.46 9.33 -26.94
N THR A 17 2.73 8.06 -26.69
CA THR A 17 1.90 7.22 -25.84
C THR A 17 1.95 7.79 -24.41
N SER A 18 0.82 8.27 -23.95
CA SER A 18 0.58 8.92 -22.67
C SER A 18 0.46 7.93 -21.50
N SER A 19 1.14 6.79 -21.56
CA SER A 19 0.92 5.69 -20.62
C SER A 19 2.03 5.49 -19.58
N GLU A 20 3.18 6.17 -19.72
CA GLU A 20 4.34 5.93 -18.84
C GLU A 20 4.59 7.03 -17.80
N ARG A 21 3.88 8.18 -17.88
CA ARG A 21 3.99 9.27 -16.88
C ARG A 21 2.94 9.22 -15.78
N SER A 22 2.04 8.24 -15.81
CA SER A 22 0.91 8.14 -14.89
C SER A 22 1.17 7.21 -13.70
N ALA A 23 2.27 6.45 -13.71
CA ALA A 23 2.59 5.48 -12.65
C ALA A 23 3.39 6.08 -11.48
N GLN A 24 4.04 7.24 -11.66
CA GLN A 24 4.94 7.78 -10.62
C GLN A 24 4.31 8.90 -9.77
N ILE A 25 3.11 9.39 -10.11
CA ILE A 25 2.44 10.50 -9.38
C ILE A 25 1.35 9.97 -8.43
N SER A 26 0.90 8.72 -8.61
CA SER A 26 -0.27 8.20 -7.88
C SER A 26 0.04 7.63 -6.50
N GLU A 27 1.30 7.28 -6.20
CA GLU A 27 1.67 6.68 -4.91
C GLU A 27 1.97 7.72 -3.82
N SER A 28 2.39 8.94 -4.17
CA SER A 28 2.60 10.04 -3.21
C SER A 28 1.37 10.91 -2.97
N ALA A 29 0.28 10.64 -3.69
CA ALA A 29 -0.95 11.40 -3.65
C ALA A 29 -1.80 11.06 -2.41
N ASN A 30 -1.97 9.78 -2.08
CA ASN A 30 -3.08 9.40 -1.21
C ASN A 30 -2.89 9.72 0.28
N GLU A 31 -1.64 9.86 0.77
CA GLU A 31 -1.36 10.13 2.19
C GLU A 31 -1.11 11.62 2.50
N GLY A 32 -0.77 12.41 1.49
CA GLY A 32 -0.46 13.84 1.66
C GLY A 32 -1.67 14.76 1.60
N TYR A 33 -2.72 14.43 0.83
CA TYR A 33 -3.82 15.38 0.58
C TYR A 33 -4.74 15.61 1.78
N ASN A 34 -5.01 14.60 2.60
CA ASN A 34 -5.96 14.73 3.73
C ASN A 34 -5.36 15.50 4.94
N SER A 35 -4.04 15.41 5.15
CA SER A 35 -3.37 16.11 6.25
C SER A 35 -2.98 17.55 5.90
N LEU A 36 -2.53 17.80 4.66
CA LEU A 36 -2.18 19.16 4.21
C LEU A 36 -3.38 20.10 4.07
N ASP A 37 -4.56 19.59 3.68
CA ASP A 37 -5.74 20.43 3.42
C ASP A 37 -6.31 21.05 4.71
N VAL A 38 -6.39 20.27 5.79
CA VAL A 38 -6.99 20.76 7.04
C VAL A 38 -6.03 21.68 7.81
N ASP A 39 -4.72 21.50 7.74
CA ASP A 39 -3.75 22.45 8.31
C ASP A 39 -3.73 23.78 7.55
N SER A 40 -4.02 23.75 6.25
CA SER A 40 -4.21 24.93 5.41
C SER A 40 -5.55 25.62 5.73
N PHE A 41 -6.61 24.85 5.99
CA PHE A 41 -7.90 25.37 6.43
C PHE A 41 -7.86 25.96 7.85
N LEU A 42 -7.18 25.32 8.82
CA LEU A 42 -6.97 25.88 10.16
C LEU A 42 -6.22 27.21 10.13
N LYS A 43 -5.26 27.36 9.21
CA LYS A 43 -4.58 28.64 8.97
C LYS A 43 -5.52 29.69 8.36
N LEU A 44 -6.40 29.30 7.44
CA LEU A 44 -7.43 30.19 6.92
C LEU A 44 -8.44 30.58 8.01
N LEU A 45 -8.85 29.64 8.87
CA LEU A 45 -9.76 29.86 10.00
C LEU A 45 -9.15 30.79 11.06
N ILE A 46 -7.85 30.69 11.34
CA ILE A 46 -7.14 31.63 12.23
C ILE A 46 -7.02 33.01 11.59
N ASN A 47 -6.80 33.10 10.28
CA ASN A 47 -6.80 34.38 9.55
C ASN A 47 -8.20 35.03 9.54
N GLU A 48 -9.26 34.23 9.39
CA GLU A 48 -10.65 34.70 9.41
C GLU A 48 -11.06 35.16 10.83
N LEU A 49 -10.62 34.46 11.89
CA LEU A 49 -10.80 34.84 13.30
C LEU A 49 -10.12 36.16 13.68
N GLN A 50 -9.04 36.54 12.98
CA GLN A 50 -8.40 37.85 13.15
C GLN A 50 -9.17 38.98 12.48
N ASN A 51 -10.15 38.68 11.61
CA ASN A 51 -10.80 39.68 10.73
C ASN A 51 -12.34 39.63 10.70
N GLN A 52 -13.03 38.80 11.50
CA GLN A 52 -14.49 38.70 11.54
C GLN A 52 -15.06 39.33 12.83
N ASP A 53 -15.99 40.28 12.65
CA ASP A 53 -16.86 40.85 13.68
C ASP A 53 -17.65 39.71 14.38
N PRO A 54 -17.81 39.69 15.72
CA PRO A 54 -18.05 38.47 16.51
C PRO A 54 -19.50 37.96 16.53
N LEU A 55 -20.35 38.31 15.54
CA LEU A 55 -21.79 38.10 15.63
C LEU A 55 -22.37 36.82 14.98
N ASP A 56 -21.60 35.95 14.32
CA ASP A 56 -22.09 34.60 13.94
C ASP A 56 -20.99 33.52 13.87
N PRO A 57 -20.46 33.05 15.02
CA PRO A 57 -19.46 31.98 15.07
C PRO A 57 -20.02 30.55 14.87
N VAL A 58 -21.32 30.39 14.62
CA VAL A 58 -22.02 29.10 14.69
C VAL A 58 -21.81 28.17 13.49
N ASP A 59 -21.64 28.70 12.27
CA ASP A 59 -21.46 27.89 11.06
C ASP A 59 -20.04 27.27 11.00
N ASN A 60 -19.03 28.07 11.35
CA ASN A 60 -17.63 27.63 11.40
C ASN A 60 -17.39 26.55 12.46
N ALA A 61 -18.10 26.60 13.60
CA ALA A 61 -18.00 25.59 14.64
C ALA A 61 -18.56 24.23 14.19
N GLN A 62 -19.67 24.21 13.43
CA GLN A 62 -20.25 22.96 12.90
C GLN A 62 -19.35 22.32 11.84
N MET A 63 -18.75 23.12 10.96
CA MET A 63 -17.81 22.61 9.96
C MET A 63 -16.54 22.03 10.61
N VAL A 64 -15.97 22.71 11.61
CA VAL A 64 -14.83 22.19 12.38
C VAL A 64 -15.18 20.88 13.09
N GLN A 65 -16.39 20.75 13.64
CA GLN A 65 -16.85 19.50 14.24
C GLN A 65 -16.93 18.36 13.21
N GLN A 66 -17.44 18.63 12.00
CA GLN A 66 -17.50 17.62 10.94
C GLN A 66 -16.10 17.21 10.44
N ILE A 67 -15.17 18.16 10.33
CA ILE A 67 -13.77 17.89 9.96
C ILE A 67 -13.06 17.10 11.06
N GLY A 68 -13.32 17.42 12.34
CA GLY A 68 -12.82 16.65 13.48
C GLY A 68 -13.21 15.17 13.39
N GLN A 69 -14.48 14.90 13.05
CA GLN A 69 -14.95 13.53 12.83
C GLN A 69 -14.25 12.85 11.65
N ILE A 70 -14.03 13.54 10.52
CA ILE A 70 -13.32 13.00 9.36
C ILE A 70 -11.84 12.72 9.69
N ARG A 71 -11.19 13.60 10.45
CA ARG A 71 -9.81 13.40 10.93
C ARG A 71 -9.71 12.19 11.85
N GLU A 72 -10.68 11.99 12.75
CA GLU A 72 -10.71 10.83 13.63
C GLU A 72 -10.89 9.52 12.86
N ILE A 73 -11.72 9.52 11.81
CA ILE A 73 -11.86 8.38 10.89
C ILE A 73 -10.52 8.12 10.18
N GLY A 74 -9.92 9.14 9.57
CA GLY A 74 -8.64 8.98 8.86
C GLY A 74 -7.50 8.53 9.78
N ALA A 75 -7.45 9.01 11.03
CA ALA A 75 -6.50 8.54 12.03
C ALA A 75 -6.74 7.07 12.39
N THR A 76 -8.01 6.65 12.51
CA THR A 76 -8.39 5.25 12.76
C THR A 76 -8.00 4.35 11.59
N ASP A 77 -8.19 4.81 10.36
CA ASP A 77 -7.77 4.09 9.16
C ASP A 77 -6.25 3.95 9.11
N GLN A 78 -5.49 5.02 9.39
CA GLN A 78 -4.03 4.99 9.45
C GLN A 78 -3.52 4.03 10.54
N LEU A 79 -4.17 4.01 11.71
CA LEU A 79 -3.86 3.06 12.77
C LEU A 79 -4.13 1.62 12.35
N THR A 80 -5.24 1.36 11.67
CA THR A 80 -5.60 0.05 11.14
C THR A 80 -4.58 -0.45 10.12
N ASN A 81 -4.13 0.44 9.22
CA ASN A 81 -3.09 0.13 8.24
C ASN A 81 -1.76 -0.18 8.93
N THR A 82 -1.35 0.64 9.90
CA THR A 82 -0.12 0.42 10.68
C THR A 82 -0.15 -0.91 11.42
N LEU A 83 -1.29 -1.25 12.02
CA LEU A 83 -1.48 -2.52 12.73
C LEU A 83 -1.41 -3.71 11.78
N SER A 84 -2.03 -3.58 10.60
CA SER A 84 -1.99 -4.62 9.55
C SER A 84 -0.54 -4.86 9.09
N ASP A 85 0.23 -3.80 8.88
CA ASP A 85 1.64 -3.89 8.48
C ASP A 85 2.53 -4.49 9.57
N LEU A 86 2.26 -4.18 10.84
CA LEU A 86 2.95 -4.81 11.96
C LEU A 86 2.64 -6.31 12.03
N SER A 87 1.38 -6.70 11.84
CA SER A 87 0.96 -8.11 11.80
C SER A 87 1.68 -8.87 10.67
N ASN A 88 1.71 -8.29 9.47
CA ASN A 88 2.40 -8.86 8.30
C ASN A 88 3.91 -8.99 8.54
N SER A 89 4.53 -7.98 9.16
CA SER A 89 5.94 -8.02 9.53
C SER A 89 6.23 -9.14 10.54
N GLN A 90 5.36 -9.33 11.54
CA GLN A 90 5.49 -10.40 12.51
C GLN A 90 5.32 -11.79 11.87
N GLN A 91 4.36 -11.94 10.94
CA GLN A 91 4.19 -13.16 10.15
C GLN A 91 5.44 -13.46 9.31
N LEU A 92 6.01 -12.45 8.64
CA LEU A 92 7.23 -12.62 7.85
C LEU A 92 8.43 -13.05 8.71
N VAL A 93 8.60 -12.47 9.90
CA VAL A 93 9.66 -12.88 10.83
C VAL A 93 9.45 -14.34 11.27
N THR A 94 8.23 -14.72 11.62
CA THR A 94 7.89 -16.10 11.99
C THR A 94 8.16 -17.06 10.83
N ALA A 95 7.73 -16.72 9.62
CA ALA A 95 7.96 -17.50 8.41
C ALA A 95 9.46 -17.65 8.14
N SER A 96 10.25 -16.58 8.32
CA SER A 96 11.71 -16.58 8.09
C SER A 96 12.42 -17.60 8.96
N GLY A 97 11.94 -17.82 10.19
CA GLY A 97 12.43 -18.87 11.06
C GLY A 97 12.02 -20.30 10.66
N LEU A 98 11.15 -20.46 9.65
CA LEU A 98 10.74 -21.75 9.12
C LEU A 98 11.60 -22.22 7.94
N ILE A 99 12.35 -21.32 7.28
CA ILE A 99 13.24 -21.68 6.17
C ILE A 99 14.20 -22.78 6.63
N GLY A 100 14.27 -23.87 5.88
CA GLY A 100 15.10 -25.03 6.21
C GLY A 100 14.53 -25.95 7.29
N ARG A 101 13.37 -25.64 7.89
CA ARG A 101 12.67 -26.54 8.81
C ARG A 101 11.61 -27.35 8.08
N THR A 102 11.34 -28.54 8.60
CA THR A 102 10.25 -29.39 8.10
C THR A 102 8.92 -28.95 8.70
N VAL A 103 7.98 -28.56 7.83
CA VAL A 103 6.64 -28.13 8.21
C VAL A 103 5.60 -29.07 7.62
N SER A 104 4.45 -29.19 8.30
CA SER A 104 3.29 -29.93 7.82
C SER A 104 2.04 -29.06 7.95
N GLY A 105 1.27 -28.97 6.86
CA GLY A 105 0.12 -28.08 6.77
C GLY A 105 -0.78 -28.37 5.57
N LEU A 106 -1.73 -27.47 5.36
CA LEU A 106 -2.62 -27.48 4.20
C LEU A 106 -2.05 -26.55 3.13
N ALA A 107 -1.83 -27.07 1.93
CA ALA A 107 -1.40 -26.26 0.79
C ALA A 107 -2.56 -25.57 0.08
N ASP A 108 -2.26 -24.60 -0.79
CA ASP A 108 -3.24 -23.82 -1.55
C ASP A 108 -4.15 -24.72 -2.43
N ASP A 109 -3.68 -25.92 -2.79
CA ASP A 109 -4.45 -26.96 -3.51
C ASP A 109 -5.38 -27.79 -2.60
N GLN A 110 -5.52 -27.39 -1.33
CA GLN A 110 -6.25 -28.10 -0.26
C GLN A 110 -5.76 -29.52 0.03
N SER A 111 -4.51 -29.83 -0.30
CA SER A 111 -3.87 -31.09 0.07
C SER A 111 -3.00 -30.94 1.31
N ASN A 112 -2.95 -31.98 2.14
CA ASN A 112 -1.98 -32.05 3.22
C ASN A 112 -0.57 -32.20 2.62
N THR A 113 0.31 -31.26 2.93
CA THR A 113 1.68 -31.22 2.44
C THR A 113 2.65 -31.17 3.61
N THR A 114 3.68 -32.00 3.54
CA THR A 114 4.79 -32.02 4.51
C THR A 114 6.10 -31.93 3.76
N GLY A 115 7.00 -31.08 4.21
CA GLY A 115 8.33 -30.96 3.63
C GLY A 115 9.13 -29.81 4.21
N VAL A 116 10.34 -29.64 3.69
CA VAL A 116 11.26 -28.56 4.08
C VAL A 116 10.84 -27.27 3.38
N VAL A 117 10.89 -26.16 4.10
CA VAL A 117 10.64 -24.83 3.53
C VAL A 117 11.85 -24.35 2.73
N ASP A 118 11.64 -24.07 1.45
CA ASP A 118 12.68 -23.60 0.53
C ASP A 118 12.79 -22.07 0.51
N LYS A 119 11.64 -21.38 0.47
CA LYS A 119 11.56 -19.92 0.39
C LYS A 119 10.25 -19.37 0.93
N ILE A 120 10.20 -18.06 1.11
CA ILE A 120 9.02 -17.30 1.53
C ILE A 120 8.76 -16.21 0.50
N THR A 121 7.49 -16.00 0.18
CA THR A 121 7.04 -14.92 -0.71
C THR A 121 5.98 -14.11 0.02
N VAL A 122 6.02 -12.79 -0.18
CA VAL A 122 4.95 -11.89 0.27
C VAL A 122 4.20 -11.46 -0.98
N GLU A 123 2.90 -11.71 -1.01
CA GLU A 123 2.01 -11.28 -2.08
C GLU A 123 1.18 -10.11 -1.57
N THR A 124 1.10 -9.04 -2.35
CA THR A 124 0.19 -7.92 -2.07
C THR A 124 -1.02 -8.09 -2.98
N ASN A 125 -2.23 -8.12 -2.41
CA ASN A 125 -3.45 -8.11 -3.20
C ASN A 125 -3.73 -6.68 -3.68
N ASP A 126 -3.74 -6.47 -4.99
CA ASP A 126 -3.93 -5.15 -5.59
C ASP A 126 -5.26 -4.47 -5.20
N ASP A 127 -6.31 -5.27 -4.93
CA ASP A 127 -7.65 -4.75 -4.62
C ASP A 127 -7.78 -4.18 -3.20
N ASN A 128 -7.12 -4.79 -2.21
CA ASN A 128 -7.26 -4.43 -0.79
C ASN A 128 -5.94 -4.01 -0.14
N GLN A 129 -4.85 -3.96 -0.91
CA GLN A 129 -3.47 -3.77 -0.41
C GLN A 129 -3.08 -4.73 0.72
N ALA A 130 -3.83 -5.82 0.88
CA ALA A 130 -3.63 -6.80 1.92
C ALA A 130 -2.44 -7.66 1.53
N ARG A 131 -1.41 -7.66 2.38
CA ARG A 131 -0.21 -8.49 2.21
C ARG A 131 -0.46 -9.85 2.84
N SER A 132 -0.16 -10.92 2.14
CA SER A 132 -0.19 -12.30 2.66
C SER A 132 1.19 -12.94 2.55
N VAL A 133 1.58 -13.66 3.60
CA VAL A 133 2.88 -14.34 3.68
C VAL A 133 2.71 -15.81 3.33
N LYS A 134 3.32 -16.25 2.23
CA LYS A 134 3.30 -17.62 1.73
C LYS A 134 4.65 -18.31 1.89
N VAL A 135 4.58 -19.57 2.28
CA VAL A 135 5.71 -20.47 2.50
C VAL A 135 5.73 -21.49 1.37
N HIS A 136 6.91 -21.68 0.76
CA HIS A 136 7.09 -22.66 -0.32
C HIS A 136 7.74 -23.93 0.22
N VAL A 137 7.11 -25.06 -0.06
CA VAL A 137 7.59 -26.41 0.26
C VAL A 137 7.63 -27.21 -1.06
N GLY A 138 8.83 -27.33 -1.63
CA GLY A 138 9.02 -27.86 -2.98
C GLY A 138 8.27 -27.05 -4.03
N GLN A 139 7.27 -27.68 -4.66
CA GLN A 139 6.45 -27.05 -5.70
C GLN A 139 5.13 -26.46 -5.17
N LYS A 140 4.86 -26.63 -3.87
CA LYS A 140 3.60 -26.21 -3.27
C LYS A 140 3.79 -24.96 -2.42
N THR A 141 2.77 -24.11 -2.44
CA THR A 141 2.64 -22.95 -1.57
C THR A 141 1.62 -23.24 -0.48
N MET A 142 1.91 -22.72 0.71
CA MET A 142 0.99 -22.74 1.84
C MET A 142 1.07 -21.38 2.53
N GLU A 143 -0.07 -20.82 2.91
CA GLU A 143 -0.07 -19.66 3.81
C GLU A 143 0.50 -20.05 5.18
N ILE A 144 1.17 -19.11 5.85
CA ILE A 144 1.74 -19.35 7.18
C ILE A 144 0.69 -19.81 8.20
N GLU A 145 -0.56 -19.36 8.04
CA GLU A 145 -1.70 -19.68 8.90
C GLU A 145 -2.15 -21.14 8.77
N ASN A 146 -1.87 -21.77 7.62
CA ASN A 146 -2.23 -23.15 7.32
C ASN A 146 -1.18 -24.17 7.79
N ILE A 147 -0.08 -23.72 8.39
CA ILE A 147 0.95 -24.59 8.97
C ILE A 147 0.46 -25.12 10.33
N ARG A 148 0.32 -26.43 10.43
CA ARG A 148 -0.23 -27.10 11.62
C ARG A 148 0.84 -27.64 12.56
N GLN A 149 1.99 -28.03 12.00
CA GLN A 149 3.08 -28.60 12.77
C GLN A 149 4.44 -28.19 12.20
N ILE A 150 5.36 -27.85 13.09
CA ILE A 150 6.76 -27.63 12.75
C ILE A 150 7.57 -28.73 13.43
N GLN A 151 8.23 -29.56 12.63
CA GLN A 151 9.18 -30.54 13.14
C GLN A 151 10.52 -29.84 13.35
N THR A 152 11.09 -30.04 14.54
CA THR A 152 12.46 -29.65 14.84
C THR A 152 13.24 -30.94 14.87
N GLU A 153 14.22 -31.09 13.97
CA GLU A 153 15.20 -32.18 14.07
C GLU A 153 16.09 -32.00 15.29
#